data_AF-A0A1Z5HPS6-F1
#
_entry.id   AF-A0A1Z5HPS6-F1
#
_cell.length_a   1.000
_cell.length_b   1.000
_cell.length_c   1.000
_cell.angle_alpha   90.00
_cell.angle_beta   90.00
_cell.angle_gamma   90.00
#
_symmetry.space_group_name_H-M   'P 1'
#
loop_
_entity.id
_entity.type
_entity.pdbx_description
1 polymer ?
#
loop_
_entity_poly.entity_id
_entity_poly.type
_entity_poly.pdbx_seq_one_letter_code
_entity_poly.pdbx_strand_id
1 'polypeptide(L)'
;MKELGQILRKQRCNQGIHLEEVERSTKIWLKYLKAMEEGDFEAIPGEFYLRGFLRSYADYIGLDGNAVVQYYQQLKEEKNASGTERRKTTGRKRSFARQIFGSLYKVINSIM
;
A
#
# COMPACT_ATOMS: atom_id res chain seq x y z
N MET A 1 -8.32 -5.39 -2.55
CA MET A 1 -7.21 -4.50 -2.97
C MET A 1 -7.48 -3.01 -2.71
N LYS A 2 -8.74 -2.53 -2.77
CA LYS A 2 -9.13 -1.14 -2.40
C LYS A 2 -8.59 -0.63 -1.05
N GLU A 3 -8.53 -1.50 -0.03
CA GLU A 3 -7.99 -1.13 1.30
C GLU A 3 -6.53 -0.65 1.23
N LEU A 4 -5.68 -1.32 0.44
CA LEU A 4 -4.28 -0.88 0.27
C LEU A 4 -4.20 0.47 -0.43
N GLY A 5 -5.01 0.69 -1.47
CA GLY A 5 -5.07 1.97 -2.16
C GLY A 5 -5.50 3.13 -1.24
N GLN A 6 -6.48 2.88 -0.36
CA GLN A 6 -6.90 3.86 0.65
C GLN A 6 -5.79 4.18 1.65
N ILE A 7 -4.99 3.19 2.06
CA ILE A 7 -3.83 3.41 2.95
C ILE A 7 -2.81 4.33 2.29
N LEU A 8 -2.43 4.05 1.03
CA LEU A 8 -1.49 4.87 0.26
C LEU A 8 -2.00 6.30 0.11
N ARG A 9 -3.25 6.47 -0.32
CA ARG A 9 -3.88 7.78 -0.47
C ARG A 9 -3.91 8.56 0.83
N LYS A 10 -4.36 7.92 1.92
CA LYS A 10 -4.44 8.57 3.23
C LYS A 10 -3.08 9.03 3.71
N GLN A 11 -2.06 8.18 3.58
CA GLN A 11 -0.70 8.55 3.96
C GLN A 11 -0.18 9.75 3.15
N ARG A 12 -0.32 9.72 1.81
CA ARG A 12 0.09 10.83 0.95
C ARG A 12 -0.62 12.12 1.34
N CYS A 13 -1.95 12.08 1.52
CA CYS A 13 -2.74 13.24 1.90
C CYS A 13 -2.35 13.78 3.29
N ASN A 14 -2.02 12.92 4.25
CA ASN A 14 -1.56 13.33 5.57
C ASN A 14 -0.21 14.08 5.53
N GLN A 15 0.63 13.78 4.53
CA GLN A 15 1.87 14.51 4.29
C GLN A 15 1.69 15.77 3.43
N GLY A 16 0.48 16.06 2.95
CA GLY A 16 0.22 17.20 2.07
C GLY A 16 0.82 17.06 0.66
N ILE A 17 1.20 15.85 0.26
CA ILE A 17 1.89 15.59 -1.01
C ILE A 17 0.88 15.48 -2.16
N HIS A 18 1.14 16.18 -3.27
CA HIS A 18 0.35 16.07 -4.50
C HIS A 18 0.85 14.92 -5.39
N LEU A 19 -0.04 14.28 -6.15
CA LEU A 19 0.35 13.16 -7.02
C LEU A 19 1.32 13.58 -8.12
N GLU A 20 1.21 14.81 -8.61
CA GLU A 20 2.11 15.41 -9.59
C GLU A 20 3.54 15.53 -9.04
N GLU A 21 3.68 15.73 -7.72
CA GLU A 21 4.98 15.76 -7.07
C GLU A 21 5.60 14.36 -6.98
N VAL A 22 4.79 13.37 -6.59
CA VAL A 22 5.20 11.96 -6.59
C VAL A 22 5.66 11.53 -7.98
N GLU A 23 4.91 11.88 -9.04
CA GLU A 23 5.27 11.58 -10.43
C GLU A 23 6.63 12.19 -10.80
N ARG A 24 6.87 13.47 -10.47
CA ARG A 24 8.15 14.12 -10.77
C ARG A 24 9.32 13.44 -10.07
N SER A 25 9.15 13.02 -8.83
CA SER A 25 10.22 12.42 -8.01
C SER A 25 10.46 10.95 -8.32
N THR A 26 9.41 10.16 -8.49
CA THR A 26 9.49 8.70 -8.68
C THR A 26 9.52 8.26 -10.14
N LYS A 27 9.16 9.17 -11.07
CA LYS A 27 8.95 8.89 -12.50
C LYS A 27 7.82 7.90 -12.79
N ILE A 28 7.00 7.58 -11.80
CA ILE A 28 5.78 6.78 -11.98
C ILE A 28 4.71 7.69 -12.56
N TRP A 29 4.19 7.34 -13.74
CA TRP A 29 3.15 8.15 -14.39
C TRP A 29 1.93 8.32 -13.51
N LEU A 30 1.32 9.50 -13.57
CA LEU A 30 0.19 9.92 -12.75
C LEU A 30 -0.97 8.92 -12.79
N LYS A 31 -1.24 8.34 -13.96
CA LYS A 31 -2.29 7.34 -14.16
C LYS A 31 -2.08 6.08 -13.30
N TYR A 32 -0.83 5.66 -13.09
CA TYR A 32 -0.51 4.49 -12.28
C TYR A 32 -0.55 4.79 -10.78
N LEU A 33 -0.17 6.01 -10.37
CA LEU A 33 -0.35 6.45 -8.99
C LEU A 33 -1.84 6.48 -8.60
N LYS A 34 -2.69 7.04 -9.48
CA LYS A 34 -4.16 7.01 -9.31
C LYS A 34 -4.69 5.59 -9.23
N ALA A 35 -4.28 4.72 -10.15
CA ALA A 35 -4.68 3.31 -10.14
C ALA A 35 -4.29 2.60 -8.83
N MET A 36 -3.08 2.84 -8.30
CA MET A 36 -2.66 2.31 -7.00
C MET A 36 -3.55 2.81 -5.85
N GLU A 37 -3.90 4.09 -5.81
CA GLU A 37 -4.78 4.66 -4.78
C GLU A 37 -6.23 4.19 -4.88
N GLU A 38 -6.71 3.88 -6.08
CA GLU A 38 -8.04 3.33 -6.34
C GLU A 38 -8.09 1.80 -6.09
N GLY A 39 -6.92 1.18 -5.95
CA GLY A 39 -6.76 -0.27 -5.81
C GLY A 39 -6.97 -1.04 -7.12
N ASP A 40 -6.90 -0.34 -8.25
CA ASP A 40 -6.97 -0.89 -9.61
C ASP A 40 -5.57 -1.30 -10.09
N PHE A 41 -5.00 -2.31 -9.43
CA PHE A 41 -3.64 -2.75 -9.72
C PHE A 41 -3.51 -3.49 -11.06
N GLU A 42 -4.62 -3.96 -11.64
CA GLU A 42 -4.66 -4.63 -12.94
C GLU A 42 -4.40 -3.65 -14.11
N ALA A 43 -4.64 -2.35 -13.90
CA ALA A 43 -4.33 -1.30 -14.88
C ALA A 43 -2.82 -1.04 -15.04
N ILE A 44 -1.98 -1.60 -14.16
CA ILE A 44 -0.53 -1.42 -14.20
C ILE A 44 0.10 -2.56 -15.03
N PRO A 45 1.04 -2.28 -15.94
CA PRO A 45 1.58 -3.29 -16.85
C PRO A 45 2.41 -4.34 -16.12
N GLY A 46 1.79 -5.46 -15.75
CA GLY A 46 2.48 -6.61 -15.21
C GLY A 46 2.98 -6.46 -13.77
N GLU A 47 3.19 -7.61 -13.14
CA GLU A 47 3.50 -7.74 -11.71
C GLU A 47 4.87 -7.14 -11.33
N PHE A 48 5.85 -7.19 -12.25
CA PHE A 48 7.19 -6.65 -11.99
C PHE A 48 7.16 -5.13 -11.79
N TYR A 49 6.52 -4.40 -12.72
CA TYR A 49 6.39 -2.95 -12.63
C TYR A 49 5.54 -2.54 -11.45
N LEU A 50 4.43 -3.24 -11.21
CA LEU A 50 3.55 -2.97 -10.07
C LEU A 50 4.30 -3.03 -8.73
N ARG A 51 5.10 -4.07 -8.49
CA ARG A 51 5.86 -4.18 -7.23
C ARG A 51 6.92 -3.08 -7.10
N GLY A 52 7.58 -2.72 -8.20
CA GLY A 52 8.53 -1.60 -8.24
C GLY A 52 7.86 -0.27 -7.92
N PHE A 53 6.70 0.00 -8.53
CA PHE A 53 5.93 1.22 -8.32
C PHE A 53 5.35 1.31 -6.90
N LEU A 54 4.82 0.20 -6.37
CA LEU A 54 4.32 0.16 -5.00
C LEU A 54 5.43 0.46 -4.00
N ARG A 55 6.62 -0.13 -4.16
CA ARG A 55 7.76 0.13 -3.28
C ARG A 55 8.18 1.60 -3.37
N SER A 56 8.47 2.09 -4.58
CA SER A 56 8.94 3.46 -4.78
C SER A 56 7.93 4.50 -4.31
N TYR A 57 6.63 4.27 -4.52
CA TYR A 57 5.59 5.18 -4.05
C TYR A 57 5.48 5.17 -2.52
N ALA A 58 5.45 3.98 -1.91
CA ALA A 58 5.39 3.82 -0.46
C ALA A 58 6.58 4.48 0.25
N ASP A 59 7.80 4.23 -0.21
CA ASP A 59 9.02 4.82 0.35
C ASP A 59 8.96 6.35 0.25
N TYR A 60 8.47 6.89 -0.88
CA TYR A 60 8.35 8.33 -1.10
C TYR A 60 7.39 9.02 -0.11
N ILE A 61 6.28 8.37 0.27
CA ILE A 61 5.30 8.90 1.24
C ILE A 61 5.58 8.46 2.68
N GLY A 62 6.79 7.95 2.94
CA GLY A 62 7.27 7.60 4.29
C GLY A 62 6.67 6.32 4.88
N LEU A 63 6.24 5.37 4.05
CA LEU A 63 5.92 4.00 4.47
C LEU A 63 7.11 3.08 4.20
N ASP A 64 7.11 1.90 4.84
CA ASP A 64 8.01 0.82 4.45
C ASP A 64 7.52 0.16 3.14
N GLY A 65 8.19 0.43 2.02
CA GLY A 65 7.82 -0.11 0.72
C GLY A 65 7.95 -1.63 0.61
N ASN A 66 8.83 -2.27 1.37
CA ASN A 66 8.89 -3.73 1.41
C ASN A 66 7.67 -4.31 2.11
N ALA A 67 7.26 -3.72 3.24
CA ALA A 67 6.05 -4.13 3.94
C ALA A 67 4.81 -3.93 3.07
N VAL A 68 4.71 -2.82 2.33
CA VAL A 68 3.59 -2.55 1.41
C VAL A 68 3.51 -3.60 0.30
N VAL A 69 4.65 -3.96 -0.30
CA VAL A 69 4.68 -5.00 -1.34
C VAL A 69 4.31 -6.37 -0.79
N GLN A 70 4.78 -6.73 0.42
CA GLN A 70 4.38 -7.98 1.07
C GLN A 70 2.87 -8.02 1.34
N TYR A 71 2.27 -6.90 1.74
CA TYR A 71 0.82 -6.83 1.92
C TYR A 71 0.04 -7.07 0.65
N TYR A 72 0.48 -6.43 -0.42
CA TYR A 72 -0.15 -6.58 -1.72
C TYR A 72 -0.14 -8.06 -2.14
N GLN A 73 0.99 -8.75 -1.95
CA GLN A 73 1.10 -10.19 -2.23
C GLN A 73 0.13 -11.00 -1.37
N GLN A 74 0.06 -10.74 -0.06
CA GLN A 74 -0.90 -11.41 0.82
C GLN A 74 -2.35 -11.18 0.38
N LEU A 75 -2.72 -9.95 0.05
CA LEU A 75 -4.07 -9.63 -0.44
C LEU A 75 -4.39 -10.32 -1.77
N LYS A 76 -3.39 -10.48 -2.64
CA LYS A 76 -3.51 -11.20 -3.91
C LYS A 76 -3.72 -12.70 -3.66
N GLU A 77 -2.94 -13.30 -2.77
CA GLU A 77 -3.11 -14.69 -2.35
C GLU A 77 -4.48 -14.93 -1.70
N GLU A 78 -4.94 -14.04 -0.84
CA GLU A 78 -6.28 -14.13 -0.22
C GLU A 78 -7.39 -14.06 -1.26
N LYS A 79 -7.27 -13.19 -2.27
CA LYS A 79 -8.22 -13.12 -3.40
C LYS A 79 -8.23 -14.44 -4.18
N ASN A 80 -7.08 -15.04 -4.42
CA ASN A 80 -6.96 -16.33 -5.12
C ASN A 80 -7.45 -17.51 -4.27
N ALA A 81 -7.19 -17.50 -2.96
CA ALA A 81 -7.59 -18.53 -2.01
C ALA A 81 -9.09 -18.45 -1.66
N SER A 82 -9.73 -17.29 -1.83
CA SER A 82 -11.18 -17.13 -1.57
C SER A 82 -12.09 -17.94 -2.51
N GLY A 83 -11.54 -18.70 -3.46
CA GLY A 83 -12.22 -19.81 -4.14
C GLY A 83 -12.43 -21.06 -3.28
N THR A 84 -11.69 -21.22 -2.17
CA THR A 84 -11.78 -22.37 -1.26
C THR A 84 -11.59 -21.92 0.21
N GLU A 85 -12.68 -21.91 0.97
CA GLU A 85 -12.79 -21.78 2.44
C GLU A 85 -12.35 -20.48 3.15
N ARG A 86 -13.36 -19.83 3.77
CA ARG A 86 -13.24 -18.65 4.65
C ARG A 86 -12.59 -19.02 5.99
N ARG A 87 -11.39 -18.49 6.30
CA ARG A 87 -10.88 -18.43 7.68
C ARG A 87 -10.28 -17.06 8.07
N LYS A 88 -10.93 -16.43 9.07
CA LYS A 88 -10.46 -15.48 10.10
C LYS A 88 -9.58 -14.28 9.63
N THR A 89 -10.22 -13.17 9.21
CA THR A 89 -9.54 -11.94 8.73
C THR A 89 -9.19 -10.91 9.83
N THR A 90 -9.78 -11.00 11.03
CA THR A 90 -9.75 -9.88 12.01
C THR A 90 -8.44 -9.76 12.79
N GLY A 91 -7.77 -10.86 13.13
CA GLY A 91 -6.52 -10.84 13.91
C GLY A 91 -5.29 -10.36 13.13
N ARG A 92 -5.31 -10.51 11.81
CA ARG A 92 -4.14 -10.30 10.94
C ARG A 92 -3.89 -8.84 10.60
N LYS A 93 -4.96 -8.03 10.48
CA LYS A 93 -4.88 -6.58 10.20
C LYS A 93 -4.10 -5.78 11.26
N ARG A 94 -4.20 -6.17 12.55
CA ARG A 94 -3.48 -5.50 13.64
C ARG A 94 -1.96 -5.71 13.59
N SER A 95 -1.52 -6.91 13.19
CA SER A 95 -0.09 -7.20 12.99
C SER A 95 0.47 -6.42 11.81
N PHE A 96 -0.35 -6.25 10.78
CA PHE A 96 0.02 -5.62 9.54
C PHE A 96 0.26 -4.09 9.67
N ALA A 97 -0.62 -3.38 10.40
CA ALA A 97 -0.43 -1.95 10.67
C ALA A 97 0.92 -1.66 11.38
N ARG A 98 1.38 -2.54 12.26
CA ARG A 98 2.71 -2.42 12.88
C ARG A 98 3.86 -2.59 11.88
N GLN A 99 3.65 -3.38 10.84
CA GLN A 99 4.68 -3.69 9.85
C GLN A 99 4.87 -2.57 8.82
N ILE A 100 3.79 -1.88 8.43
CA ILE A 100 3.82 -0.79 7.43
C ILE A 100 4.32 0.52 7.98
N PHE A 101 3.87 0.88 9.19
CA PHE A 101 4.14 2.19 9.79
C PHE A 101 5.36 2.18 10.75
N GLY A 102 6.10 1.07 10.80
CA GLY A 102 7.31 0.91 11.59
C GLY A 102 7.14 1.18 13.10
N SER A 103 8.27 1.44 13.78
CA SER A 103 8.29 1.73 15.24
C SER A 103 7.59 3.05 15.60
N LEU A 104 7.51 4.02 14.68
CA LEU A 104 6.86 5.31 14.93
C LEU A 104 5.38 5.17 15.28
N TYR A 105 4.69 4.18 14.72
CA TYR A 105 3.28 3.93 15.04
C TYR A 105 3.06 3.47 16.49
N LYS A 106 4.06 2.83 17.12
CA LYS A 106 3.99 2.49 18.56
C LYS A 106 3.99 3.75 19.41
N VAL A 107 4.83 4.73 19.08
CA VAL A 107 4.98 5.94 19.90
C VAL A 107 3.72 6.82 19.78
N ILE A 108 3.19 6.97 18.57
CA ILE A 108 2.02 7.83 18.32
C ILE A 108 0.72 7.25 18.92
N ASN A 109 0.51 5.93 18.88
CA ASN A 109 -0.66 5.28 19.51
C ASN A 109 -0.44 4.85 20.98
N SER A 110 0.73 5.10 21.57
CA SER A 110 0.97 4.86 23.01
C SER A 110 0.78 6.12 23.85
N ILE A 111 0.51 7.27 23.22
CA ILE A 111 0.32 8.59 23.85
C ILE A 111 -1.16 9.03 23.79
N MET A 112 -2.03 8.27 23.10
CA MET A 112 -3.49 8.36 23.16
C MET A 112 -4.05 7.15 23.90
#